data_AF-A0A1B6MQZ2-F1
#
_entry.id   AF-A0A1B6MQZ2-F1
#
_cell.length_a   1.000
_cell.length_b   1.000
_cell.length_c   1.000
_cell.angle_alpha   90.00
_cell.angle_beta   90.00
_cell.angle_gamma   90.00
#
_symmetry.space_group_name_H-M   'P 1'
#
loop_
_entity.id
_entity.type
_entity.pdbx_description
1 polymer ?
#
loop_
_entity_poly.entity_id
_entity_poly.type
_entity_poly.pdbx_seq_one_letter_code
_entity_poly.pdbx_strand_id
1 'polypeptide(L)'
;KLINEVTCKNNNSENFCLKINGGLVCNNVNIAETFNNHFLSVVDKLNVNEKKPSNFDQLQEGKIFSKTNERSSIFLDFVHEEEIAQTICSLKNSNSCGLDKISSSMIKIVYPKILKVLSYIVNLSFSTGIFPDVLKTA
;
A
#
# COMPACT_ATOMS: atom_id res chain seq x y z
N LYS A 1 -14.66 -21.06 11.55
CA LYS A 1 -16.02 -20.53 11.28
C LYS A 1 -16.15 -19.07 11.72
N LEU A 2 -15.74 -18.70 12.95
CA LEU A 2 -15.76 -17.31 13.45
C LEU A 2 -15.01 -16.29 12.56
N ILE A 3 -13.82 -16.63 12.05
CA ILE A 3 -13.02 -15.71 11.21
C ILE A 3 -13.74 -15.30 9.93
N ASN A 4 -14.44 -16.22 9.24
CA ASN A 4 -15.16 -15.89 8.00
C ASN A 4 -16.40 -15.02 8.27
N GLU A 5 -16.98 -15.15 9.46
CA GLU A 5 -18.14 -14.37 9.92
C GLU A 5 -17.73 -12.93 10.24
N VAL A 6 -16.58 -12.73 10.90
CA VAL A 6 -16.03 -11.40 11.23
C VAL A 6 -15.45 -10.69 10.00
N THR A 7 -14.93 -11.44 9.03
CA THR A 7 -14.31 -10.87 7.81
C THR A 7 -15.26 -10.73 6.63
N CYS A 8 -16.57 -10.98 6.81
CA CYS A 8 -17.57 -10.95 5.74
C CYS A 8 -17.12 -11.74 4.50
N LYS A 9 -16.42 -12.86 4.70
CA LYS A 9 -15.89 -13.71 3.63
C LYS A 9 -16.98 -14.66 3.13
N ASN A 10 -18.13 -14.09 2.79
CA ASN A 10 -19.26 -14.77 2.19
C ASN A 10 -19.42 -14.21 0.76
N ASN A 11 -19.38 -15.09 -0.25
CA ASN A 11 -19.38 -14.71 -1.67
C ASN A 11 -20.73 -14.19 -2.17
N ASN A 12 -21.62 -13.74 -1.27
CA ASN A 12 -22.82 -13.04 -1.67
C ASN A 12 -22.41 -11.61 -2.00
N SER A 13 -22.32 -11.31 -3.29
CA SER A 13 -22.31 -9.94 -3.80
C SER A 13 -23.67 -9.30 -3.52
N GLU A 14 -23.99 -9.08 -2.25
CA GLU A 14 -25.11 -8.22 -1.91
C GLU A 14 -24.73 -6.82 -2.38
N ASN A 15 -25.52 -6.27 -3.29
CA ASN A 15 -25.32 -4.91 -3.77
C ASN A 15 -25.37 -3.99 -2.55
N PHE A 16 -24.22 -3.41 -2.19
CA PHE A 16 -24.12 -2.48 -1.08
C PHE A 16 -24.95 -1.24 -1.41
N CYS A 17 -25.96 -0.95 -0.60
CA CYS A 17 -26.85 0.19 -0.79
C CYS A 17 -26.92 1.04 0.47
N LEU A 18 -26.93 2.36 0.29
CA LEU A 18 -27.11 3.33 1.36
C LEU A 18 -28.53 3.90 1.34
N LYS A 19 -29.13 4.07 2.52
CA LYS A 19 -30.39 4.82 2.66
C LYS A 19 -30.06 6.29 2.91
N ILE A 20 -30.33 7.14 1.94
CA ILE A 20 -30.02 8.57 1.97
C ILE A 20 -31.33 9.33 1.75
N ASN A 21 -31.72 10.20 2.69
CA ASN A 21 -32.94 11.03 2.60
C ASN A 21 -34.21 10.23 2.27
N GLY A 22 -34.31 8.99 2.75
CA GLY A 22 -35.45 8.10 2.48
C GLY A 22 -35.37 7.31 1.17
N GLY A 23 -34.44 7.62 0.26
CA GLY A 23 -34.17 6.87 -0.95
C GLY A 23 -33.05 5.84 -0.77
N LEU A 24 -33.08 4.77 -1.57
CA LEU A 24 -32.05 3.73 -1.59
C LEU A 24 -31.08 4.01 -2.75
N VAL A 25 -29.79 4.17 -2.44
CA VAL A 25 -28.71 4.37 -3.44
C VAL A 25 -27.81 3.16 -3.44
N CYS A 26 -27.77 2.43 -4.56
CA CYS A 26 -27.00 1.18 -4.72
C CYS A 26 -25.84 1.29 -5.72
N ASN A 27 -25.68 2.45 -6.36
CA ASN A 27 -24.61 2.66 -7.33
C ASN A 27 -23.30 3.01 -6.60
N ASN A 28 -22.24 2.23 -6.85
CA ASN A 28 -20.94 2.39 -6.18
C ASN A 28 -20.35 3.80 -6.30
N VAL A 29 -20.50 4.45 -7.46
CA VAL A 29 -19.98 5.81 -7.69
C VAL A 29 -20.75 6.81 -6.82
N ASN A 30 -22.07 6.75 -6.84
CA ASN A 30 -22.92 7.65 -6.06
C ASN A 30 -22.76 7.42 -4.55
N ILE A 31 -22.50 6.18 -4.14
CA ILE A 31 -22.18 5.83 -2.75
C ILE A 31 -20.86 6.45 -2.32
N ALA A 32 -19.81 6.31 -3.13
CA ALA A 32 -18.50 6.90 -2.86
C ALA A 32 -18.60 8.43 -2.78
N GLU A 33 -19.33 9.05 -3.71
CA GLU A 33 -19.57 10.49 -3.72
C GLU A 33 -20.37 10.95 -2.50
N THR A 34 -21.38 10.18 -2.07
CA THR A 34 -22.13 10.47 -0.85
C THR A 34 -21.21 10.45 0.37
N PHE A 35 -20.35 9.42 0.51
CA PHE A 35 -19.41 9.37 1.62
C PHE A 35 -18.45 10.56 1.59
N ASN A 36 -17.89 10.86 0.42
CA ASN A 36 -16.99 11.99 0.26
C ASN A 36 -17.65 13.30 0.71
N ASN A 37 -18.85 13.59 0.19
CA ASN A 37 -19.59 14.80 0.52
C ASN A 37 -19.99 14.84 2.00
N HIS A 38 -20.38 13.70 2.58
CA HIS A 38 -20.70 13.62 4.00
C HIS A 38 -19.49 14.01 4.86
N PHE A 39 -18.34 13.36 4.66
CA PHE A 39 -17.15 13.61 5.47
C PHE A 39 -16.58 15.02 5.26
N LEU A 40 -16.60 15.55 4.04
CA LEU A 40 -16.23 16.95 3.78
C LEU A 40 -17.18 17.92 4.51
N SER A 41 -18.49 17.69 4.46
CA SER A 41 -19.45 18.55 5.15
C SER A 41 -19.31 18.51 6.68
N VAL A 42 -18.84 17.39 7.24
CA VAL A 42 -18.52 17.29 8.67
C VAL A 42 -17.35 18.20 9.01
N VAL A 43 -16.30 18.22 8.18
CA VAL A 43 -15.16 19.13 8.37
C VAL A 43 -15.61 20.59 8.33
N ASP A 44 -16.45 20.96 7.36
CA ASP A 44 -16.99 22.34 7.25
C ASP A 44 -17.81 22.73 8.48
N LYS A 45 -18.61 21.80 9.02
CA LYS A 45 -19.43 22.02 10.23
C LYS A 45 -18.63 22.07 11.52
N LEU A 46 -17.43 21.47 11.54
CA LEU A 46 -16.65 21.38 12.77
C LEU A 46 -16.04 22.72 13.19
N ASN A 47 -16.19 23.80 12.41
CA ASN A 47 -15.76 25.17 12.76
C ASN A 47 -14.36 25.17 13.40
N VAL A 48 -13.48 24.32 12.85
CA VAL A 48 -12.13 24.13 13.36
C VAL A 48 -11.38 25.39 12.94
N ASN A 49 -11.35 26.38 13.83
CA ASN A 49 -10.34 27.42 13.75
C ASN A 49 -9.01 26.66 13.64
N GLU A 50 -8.24 26.89 12.58
CA GLU A 50 -7.01 26.16 12.20
C GLU A 50 -5.87 26.24 13.23
N LYS A 51 -6.19 26.55 14.49
CA LYS A 51 -5.28 26.55 15.61
C LYS A 51 -5.36 25.18 16.26
N LYS A 52 -4.30 24.41 16.05
CA LYS A 52 -3.86 23.34 16.95
C LYS A 52 -4.25 23.72 18.40
N PRO A 53 -5.05 22.89 19.11
CA PRO A 53 -5.40 23.14 20.49
C PRO A 53 -4.13 23.42 21.31
N SER A 54 -4.15 24.39 22.21
CA SER A 54 -2.96 24.80 22.98
C SER A 54 -2.33 23.65 23.79
N ASN A 55 -3.12 22.62 24.09
CA ASN A 55 -2.72 21.41 24.80
C ASN A 55 -2.40 20.23 23.87
N PHE A 56 -2.47 20.37 22.53
CA PHE A 56 -2.27 19.26 21.60
C PHE A 56 -0.90 18.60 21.78
N ASP A 57 0.17 19.38 22.00
CA ASP A 57 1.52 18.84 22.28
C ASP A 57 1.63 18.09 23.62
N GLN A 58 0.67 18.33 24.52
CA GLN A 58 0.60 17.68 25.83
C GLN A 58 -0.22 16.38 25.77
N LEU A 59 -1.06 16.22 24.74
CA LEU A 59 -1.79 14.97 24.47
C LEU A 59 -0.79 13.86 24.12
N GLN A 60 -1.07 12.63 24.55
CA GLN A 60 -0.23 11.49 24.19
C GLN A 60 -0.20 11.30 22.67
N GLU A 61 -1.33 11.58 22.01
CA GLU A 61 -1.50 11.53 20.57
C GLU A 61 -0.71 12.62 19.85
N GLY A 62 -0.62 13.83 20.41
CA GLY A 62 0.18 14.91 19.84
C GLY A 62 1.68 14.58 19.81
N LYS A 63 2.17 13.79 20.77
CA LYS A 63 3.55 13.26 20.77
C LYS A 63 3.79 12.22 19.67
N ILE A 64 2.75 11.49 19.22
CA ILE A 64 2.83 10.55 18.09
C ILE A 64 3.02 11.31 16.77
N PHE A 65 2.32 12.44 16.61
CA PHE A 65 2.38 13.28 15.40
C PHE A 65 3.49 14.35 15.43
N SER A 66 4.10 14.59 16.59
CA SER A 66 5.25 15.46 16.77
C SER A 66 6.50 14.85 16.14
N LYS A 67 6.71 15.08 14.83
CA LYS A 67 7.98 15.16 14.03
C LYS A 67 9.23 14.31 14.35
N THR A 68 9.22 13.38 15.30
CA THR A 68 10.40 12.60 15.72
C THR A 68 10.31 11.13 15.36
N ASN A 69 9.20 10.70 14.74
CA ASN A 69 9.10 9.41 14.05
C ASN A 69 9.37 9.55 12.55
N GLU A 70 10.05 10.60 12.11
CA GLU A 70 10.82 10.52 10.87
C GLU A 70 11.97 9.53 11.12
N ARG A 71 11.66 8.23 11.03
CA ARG A 71 12.68 7.20 10.85
C ARG A 71 13.23 7.37 9.44
N SER A 72 13.97 8.46 9.22
CA SER A 72 14.57 8.84 7.93
C SER A 72 15.82 8.03 7.62
N SER A 73 16.07 6.95 8.36
CA SER A 73 17.20 6.05 8.16
C SER A 73 16.68 4.63 7.98
N ILE A 74 16.79 4.11 6.77
CA ILE A 74 16.73 2.68 6.50
C ILE A 74 18.19 2.22 6.47
N PHE A 75 18.53 1.26 7.32
CA PHE A 75 19.83 0.60 7.28
C PHE A 75 19.64 -0.71 6.53
N LEU A 76 20.29 -0.84 5.39
CA LEU A 76 20.27 -2.04 4.56
C LEU A 76 21.68 -2.58 4.49
N ASP A 77 21.80 -3.89 4.70
CA ASP A 77 23.03 -4.61 4.40
C ASP A 77 23.15 -4.85 2.90
N PHE A 78 24.37 -5.15 2.46
CA PHE A 78 24.65 -5.51 1.08
C PHE A 78 23.95 -6.82 0.72
N VAL A 79 23.23 -6.82 -0.41
CA VAL A 79 22.49 -7.98 -0.91
C VAL A 79 23.40 -8.91 -1.69
N HIS A 80 23.49 -10.16 -1.24
CA HIS A 80 24.26 -11.20 -1.88
C HIS A 80 23.49 -11.89 -3.03
N GLU A 81 24.21 -12.47 -3.99
CA GLU A 81 23.61 -13.16 -5.13
C GLU A 81 22.74 -14.35 -4.69
N GLU A 82 23.12 -15.03 -3.62
CA GLU A 82 22.37 -16.15 -3.04
C GLU A 82 20.99 -15.73 -2.53
N GLU A 83 20.87 -14.54 -1.93
CA GLU A 83 19.59 -14.02 -1.43
C GLU A 83 18.63 -13.73 -2.59
N ILE A 84 19.15 -13.20 -3.70
CA ILE A 84 18.37 -12.97 -4.91
C ILE A 84 17.95 -14.29 -5.55
N ALA A 85 18.87 -15.27 -5.62
CA ALA A 85 18.54 -16.59 -6.14
C ALA A 85 17.44 -17.26 -5.31
N GLN A 86 17.54 -17.21 -3.98
CA GLN A 86 16.51 -17.74 -3.07
C GLN A 86 15.17 -17.01 -3.25
N THR A 87 15.20 -15.68 -3.40
CA THR A 87 14.02 -14.85 -3.63
C THR A 87 13.34 -15.23 -4.95
N ILE A 88 14.09 -15.39 -6.04
CA ILE A 88 13.55 -15.79 -7.34
C ILE A 88 12.97 -17.21 -7.27
N CYS A 89 13.67 -18.13 -6.62
CA CYS A 89 13.22 -19.52 -6.47
C CYS A 89 11.94 -19.64 -5.63
N SER A 90 11.74 -18.76 -4.65
CA SER A 90 10.55 -18.75 -3.78
C SER A 90 9.28 -18.21 -4.46
N LEU A 91 9.40 -17.52 -5.61
CA LEU A 91 8.26 -17.03 -6.37
C LEU A 91 7.33 -18.19 -6.79
N LYS A 92 6.02 -18.00 -6.69
CA LYS A 92 5.08 -18.98 -7.27
C LYS A 92 5.23 -18.99 -8.79
N ASN A 93 5.24 -20.18 -9.40
CA ASN A 93 5.16 -20.30 -10.86
C ASN A 93 3.80 -19.75 -11.32
N SER A 94 3.82 -18.67 -12.09
CA SER A 94 2.64 -17.99 -12.62
C SER A 94 2.93 -17.49 -14.02
N ASN A 95 1.88 -17.39 -14.83
CA ASN A 95 1.92 -16.75 -16.15
C ASN A 95 1.49 -15.29 -16.10
N SER A 96 0.99 -14.81 -14.96
CA SER A 96 0.81 -13.37 -14.72
C SER A 96 2.16 -12.67 -14.80
N CYS A 97 2.19 -11.53 -15.46
CA CYS A 97 3.39 -10.71 -15.64
C CYS A 97 3.07 -9.25 -15.33
N GLY A 98 4.11 -8.49 -14.99
CA GLY A 98 4.00 -7.05 -14.78
C GLY A 98 4.02 -6.27 -16.10
N LEU A 99 4.36 -4.99 -16.00
CA LEU A 99 4.51 -4.09 -17.16
C LEU A 99 5.57 -4.59 -18.17
N ASP A 100 6.55 -5.36 -17.70
CA ASP A 100 7.64 -5.94 -18.50
C ASP A 100 7.22 -7.16 -19.34
N LYS A 101 6.02 -7.70 -19.10
CA LYS A 101 5.51 -8.93 -19.72
C LYS A 101 6.37 -10.18 -19.46
N ILE A 102 7.18 -10.16 -18.39
CA ILE A 102 8.01 -11.30 -17.99
C ILE A 102 7.30 -12.06 -16.85
N SER A 103 7.08 -13.36 -17.05
CA SER A 103 6.44 -14.20 -16.04
C SER A 103 7.45 -14.72 -15.01
N SER A 104 6.99 -15.04 -13.79
CA SER A 104 7.87 -15.63 -12.76
C SER A 104 8.48 -16.96 -13.21
N SER A 105 7.73 -17.74 -14.00
CA SER A 105 8.22 -18.99 -14.62
C SER A 105 9.41 -18.73 -15.56
N MET A 106 9.36 -17.66 -16.35
CA MET A 106 10.45 -17.27 -17.24
C MET A 106 11.66 -16.78 -16.44
N ILE A 107 11.45 -15.94 -15.42
CA ILE A 107 12.52 -15.42 -14.55
C ILE A 107 13.31 -16.58 -13.94
N LYS A 108 12.63 -17.62 -13.43
CA LYS A 108 13.28 -18.81 -12.87
C LYS A 108 14.16 -19.58 -13.85
N ILE A 109 13.94 -19.46 -15.16
CA ILE A 109 14.78 -20.09 -16.18
C ILE A 109 16.02 -19.23 -16.45
N VAL A 110 15.84 -17.91 -16.53
CA VAL A 110 16.91 -16.99 -16.96
C VAL A 110 17.76 -16.44 -15.82
N TYR A 111 17.31 -16.55 -14.56
CA TYR A 111 17.99 -15.92 -13.43
C TYR A 111 19.48 -16.23 -13.30
N PRO A 112 20.00 -17.45 -13.60
CA PRO A 112 21.42 -17.73 -13.45
C PRO A 112 22.29 -16.86 -14.36
N LYS A 113 21.73 -16.34 -15.46
CA LYS A 113 22.43 -15.45 -16.40
C LYS A 113 22.35 -13.98 -16.03
N ILE A 114 21.33 -13.58 -15.26
CA ILE A 114 21.09 -12.18 -14.88
C ILE A 114 21.36 -11.91 -13.40
N LEU A 115 21.70 -12.93 -12.61
CA LEU A 115 21.83 -12.86 -11.16
C LEU A 115 22.76 -11.73 -10.70
N LYS A 116 23.94 -11.66 -11.29
CA LYS A 116 24.95 -10.62 -11.01
C LYS A 116 24.46 -9.21 -11.34
N VAL A 117 23.71 -9.06 -12.44
CA VAL A 117 23.15 -7.77 -12.84
C VAL A 117 22.05 -7.34 -11.87
N LEU A 118 21.19 -8.27 -11.44
CA LEU A 118 20.16 -8.00 -10.44
C LEU A 118 20.77 -7.60 -9.09
N SER A 119 21.79 -8.32 -8.62
CA SER A 119 22.50 -7.96 -7.38
C SER A 119 23.12 -6.57 -7.45
N TYR A 120 23.75 -6.23 -8.57
CA TYR A 120 24.29 -4.89 -8.76
C TYR A 120 23.19 -3.80 -8.70
N ILE A 121 22.09 -3.98 -9.42
CA ILE A 121 21.00 -2.99 -9.47
C ILE A 121 20.32 -2.82 -8.10
N VAL A 122 20.09 -3.91 -7.37
CA VAL A 122 19.47 -3.86 -6.03
C VAL A 122 20.38 -3.11 -5.07
N ASN A 123 21.66 -3.47 -5.01
CA ASN A 123 22.63 -2.78 -4.15
C ASN A 123 22.84 -1.31 -4.54
N LEU A 124 22.81 -0.99 -5.84
CA LEU A 124 22.86 0.40 -6.30
C LEU A 124 21.65 1.18 -5.81
N SER A 125 20.46 0.59 -5.87
CA SER A 125 19.24 1.24 -5.39
C SER A 125 19.28 1.47 -3.87
N PHE A 126 19.78 0.48 -3.11
CA PHE A 126 19.89 0.56 -1.66
C PHE A 126 20.94 1.59 -1.20
N SER A 127 22.09 1.65 -1.87
CA SER A 127 23.16 2.60 -1.53
C SER A 127 22.86 4.04 -1.94
N THR A 128 22.16 4.25 -3.05
CA THR A 128 21.85 5.60 -3.56
C THR A 128 20.49 6.12 -3.11
N GLY A 129 19.59 5.25 -2.66
CA GLY A 129 18.19 5.58 -2.41
C GLY A 129 17.38 5.84 -3.69
N ILE A 130 17.95 5.59 -4.87
CA ILE A 130 17.30 5.84 -6.17
C ILE A 130 16.74 4.53 -6.72
N PHE A 131 15.43 4.49 -6.93
CA PHE A 131 14.74 3.35 -7.52
C PHE A 131 14.22 3.68 -8.93
N PRO A 132 14.22 2.72 -9.87
CA PRO A 132 13.61 2.88 -11.19
C PRO A 132 12.15 3.34 -11.10
N ASP A 133 11.76 4.30 -11.93
CA ASP A 133 10.40 4.88 -11.87
C ASP A 133 9.31 3.86 -12.17
N VAL A 134 9.57 2.90 -13.05
CA VAL A 134 8.64 1.80 -13.35
C VAL A 134 8.31 0.92 -12.13
N LEU A 135 9.19 0.88 -11.13
CA LEU A 135 8.92 0.17 -9.87
C LEU A 135 8.05 0.99 -8.90
N LYS A 136 7.84 2.28 -9.17
CA LYS A 136 7.02 3.20 -8.37
C LYS A 136 5.59 3.33 -8.88
N THR A 137 5.28 2.74 -10.03
CA THR A 137 3.97 2.86 -10.70
C THR A 137 2.99 1.74 -10.35
N ALA A 138 3.34 0.86 -9.41
CA ALA A 138 2.53 -0.27 -8.97
C ALA A 138 1.78 0.02 -7.67
#